data_AF-A0A0G3BMM4-F1
#
_entry.id   AF-A0A0G3BMM4-F1
#
_cell.length_a   1.000
_cell.length_b   1.000
_cell.length_c   1.000
_cell.angle_alpha   90.00
_cell.angle_beta   90.00
_cell.angle_gamma   90.00
#
_symmetry.space_group_name_H-M   'P 1'
#
loop_
_entity.id
_entity.type
_entity.pdbx_description
1 polymer ?
#
loop_
_entity_poly.entity_id
_entity_poly.type
_entity_poly.pdbx_seq_one_letter_code
_entity_poly.pdbx_strand_id
1 'polypeptide(L)' 'MNWGSVAVFFEMGGHGLYVWGAYGVTAVLMAIEPWSAWRRRRRAAAQAVAAAASGEPAR' A
#
# COMPACT_ATOMS: atom_id res chain seq x y z
N MET A 1 -24.29 22.41 -15.00
CA MET A 1 -23.01 22.14 -14.31
C MET A 1 -22.36 20.90 -14.92
N ASN A 2 -21.53 21.07 -15.95
CA ASN A 2 -20.70 20.00 -16.49
C ASN A 2 -19.40 20.00 -15.66
N TRP A 3 -19.25 19.06 -14.74
CA TRP A 3 -18.03 18.91 -13.95
C TRP A 3 -16.97 18.40 -14.92
N GLY A 4 -16.16 19.33 -15.42
CA GLY A 4 -15.14 19.09 -16.44
C GLY A 4 -14.30 17.89 -16.03
N SER A 5 -14.34 16.88 -16.90
CA SER A 5 -13.67 15.60 -16.79
C SER A 5 -12.26 15.72 -16.22
N VAL A 6 -11.80 14.69 -15.50
CA VAL A 6 -10.41 14.57 -14.98
C VAL A 6 -9.36 14.86 -16.07
N ALA A 7 -9.72 14.66 -17.34
CA ALA A 7 -8.97 15.06 -18.52
C ALA A 7 -8.58 16.55 -18.56
N VAL A 8 -9.45 17.48 -18.13
CA VAL A 8 -9.18 18.93 -18.15
C VAL A 8 -8.08 19.33 -17.15
N PHE A 9 -7.93 18.60 -16.04
CA PHE A 9 -6.84 18.80 -15.07
C PHE A 9 -5.49 18.26 -15.56
N PHE A 10 -5.51 17.26 -16.45
CA PHE A 10 -4.32 16.78 -17.15
C PHE A 10 -3.94 17.69 -18.33
N GLU A 11 -4.93 18.28 -19.01
CA GLU A 11 -4.73 19.18 -20.15
C GLU A 11 -4.36 20.63 -19.75
N MET A 12 -4.57 21.04 -18.50
CA MET A 12 -4.08 22.32 -17.95
C MET A 12 -2.56 22.29 -17.69
N GLY A 13 -1.75 22.27 -18.76
CA GLY A 13 -0.36 22.75 -18.74
C GLY A 13 0.62 22.07 -17.77
N GLY A 14 0.37 20.82 -17.36
CA GLY A 14 1.31 20.03 -16.56
C GLY A 14 1.24 20.21 -15.03
N HIS A 15 0.35 21.04 -14.49
CA HIS A 15 0.21 21.22 -13.03
C HIS A 15 -0.55 20.09 -12.32
N GLY A 16 -1.45 19.39 -13.01
CA GLY A 16 -2.17 18.24 -12.44
C GLY A 16 -1.23 17.11 -12.01
N LEU A 17 -0.12 16.90 -12.72
CA LEU A 17 0.90 15.90 -12.40
C LEU A 17 1.62 16.19 -11.08
N TYR A 18 1.82 17.46 -10.72
CA TYR A 18 2.44 17.82 -9.45
C TYR A 18 1.55 17.53 -8.25
N VAL A 19 0.25 17.83 -8.36
CA VAL A 19 -0.72 17.57 -7.30
C VAL A 19 -0.87 16.07 -7.10
N TRP A 20 -1.17 15.34 -8.17
CA TRP A 20 -1.29 13.87 -8.12
C TRP A 20 0.03 13.20 -7.72
N GLY A 21 1.17 13.74 -8.15
CA GLY A 21 2.50 13.28 -7.74
C GLY A 21 2.72 13.46 -6.23
N ALA A 22 2.40 14.62 -5.67
CA ALA A 22 2.52 14.88 -4.23
C ALA A 22 1.58 13.99 -3.40
N TYR A 23 0.33 13.82 -3.84
CA TYR A 23 -0.61 12.88 -3.21
C TYR A 23 -0.13 11.43 -3.33
N GLY A 24 0.42 11.04 -4.48
CA GLY A 24 1.00 9.71 -4.69
C GLY A 24 2.20 9.45 -3.79
N VAL A 25 3.14 10.38 -3.69
CA VAL A 25 4.29 10.29 -2.79
C VAL A 25 3.83 10.21 -1.34
N THR A 26 2.87 11.04 -0.94
CA THR A 26 2.32 11.03 0.43
C THR A 26 1.63 9.70 0.74
N ALA A 27 0.83 9.16 -0.19
CA ALA A 27 0.19 7.86 -0.04
C ALA A 27 1.21 6.72 0.04
N VAL A 28 2.28 6.76 -0.76
CA VAL A 28 3.37 5.79 -0.69
C VAL A 28 4.06 5.85 0.67
N LEU A 29 4.38 7.05 1.18
CA LEU A 29 4.98 7.22 2.50
C LEU A 29 4.09 6.65 3.61
N MET A 30 2.79 6.97 3.59
CA MET A 30 1.81 6.40 4.52
C MET A 30 1.65 4.87 4.37
N ALA A 31 1.89 4.31 3.18
CA ALA A 31 1.78 2.88 2.93
C ALA A 31 3.01 2.06 3.36
N ILE A 32 4.20 2.67 3.48
CA ILE A 32 5.43 1.96 3.86
C ILE A 32 5.32 1.30 5.23
N GLU A 33 4.76 2.01 6.20
CA GLU A 33 4.62 1.55 7.58
C GLU A 33 3.69 0.34 7.71
N PRO A 34 2.43 0.37 7.21
CA PRO A 34 1.54 -0.79 7.21
C PRO A 34 2.05 -1.92 6.30
N TRP A 35 2.77 -1.61 5.22
CA TRP A 35 3.40 -2.64 4.37
C TRP A 35 4.43 -3.44 5.17
N SER A 36 5.27 -2.77 5.96
CA SER A 36 6.28 -3.43 6.79
C SER A 36 5.62 -4.33 7.85
N ALA A 37 4.56 -3.84 8.49
CA ALA A 37 3.79 -4.58 9.48
C ALA A 37 3.08 -5.79 8.85
N TRP A 38 2.48 -5.62 7.67
CA TRP A 38 1.84 -6.68 6.92
C TRP A 38 2.84 -7.77 6.50
N ARG A 39 4.04 -7.39 6.04
CA ARG A 39 5.10 -8.35 5.70
C ARG A 39 5.57 -9.14 6.92
N ARG A 40 5.68 -8.51 8.09
CA ARG A 40 5.99 -9.19 9.36
C ARG A 40 4.89 -10.15 9.77
N ARG A 41 3.62 -9.73 9.69
CA ARG A 41 2.46 -10.59 9.98
C ARG A 41 2.41 -11.81 9.07
N ARG A 42 2.67 -11.64 7.78
CA ARG A 42 2.74 -12.77 6.82
C ARG A 42 3.84 -13.75 7.16
N ARG A 43 5.02 -13.28 7.57
CA ARG A 43 6.13 -14.14 8.01
C ARG A 43 5.79 -14.90 9.29
N ALA A 44 5.19 -14.23 10.28
CA ALA A 44 4.77 -14.88 11.52
C ALA A 44 3.67 -15.91 11.28
N ALA A 45 2.69 -15.61 10.42
CA ALA A 45 1.66 -16.57 10.02
C ALA A 45 2.25 -17.79 9.29
N ALA A 46 3.20 -17.58 8.38
CA ALA A 46 3.87 -18.68 7.70
C ALA A 46 4.67 -19.58 8.66
N GLN A 47 5.33 -18.98 9.67
CA GLN A 47 6.05 -19.72 10.71
C GLN A 47 5.10 -20.49 11.63
N ALA A 48 3.96 -19.91 12.01
CA ALA A 48 2.94 -20.60 12.80
C ALA A 48 2.35 -21.80 12.07
N VAL A 49 2.10 -21.67 10.76
CA VAL A 49 1.65 -22.79 9.91
C VAL A 49 2.73 -23.86 9.78
N ALA A 50 3.99 -23.47 9.59
CA ALA A 50 5.11 -24.42 9.55
C ALA A 50 5.31 -25.15 10.89
N ALA A 51 5.17 -24.44 12.02
CA ALA A 51 5.26 -25.00 13.37
C ALA A 51 4.11 -25.97 13.69
N ALA A 52 2.89 -25.65 13.24
CA ALA A 52 1.74 -26.54 13.35
C ALA A 52 1.88 -27.79 12.46
N ALA A 53 2.50 -27.65 11.28
CA ALA A 53 2.79 -28.76 10.38
C ALA A 53 3.95 -29.64 10.86
N SER A 54 4.91 -29.10 11.61
CA SER A 54 5.99 -29.89 12.21
C SER A 54 5.57 -30.77 13.38
N GLY A 55 4.33 -30.63 13.89
CA GLY A 55 3.74 -31.61 14.80
C GLY A 55 4.55 -31.88 16.08
N GLU A 56 5.23 -30.88 16.63
CA GLU A 56 5.88 -31.01 17.93
C GLU A 56 4.87 -30.59 19.02
N PRO A 57 4.18 -31.52 19.69
CA PRO A 57 3.36 -31.17 20.84
C PRO A 57 4.30 -30.63 21.92
N ALA A 58 4.06 -29.37 22.30
CA ALA A 58 4.69 -28.77 23.47
C ALA A 58 4.53 -29.73 24.67
N ARG A 59 5.66 -30.30 25.08
CA ARG A 59 5.78 -30.99 26.36
C ARG A 59 5.75 -29.99 27.50
#